data_AF-A0AAX0U0E8-F1
#
_entry.id   AF-A0AAX0U0E8-F1
#
_cell.length_a   1.000
_cell.length_b   1.000
_cell.length_c   1.000
_cell.angle_alpha   90.00
_cell.angle_beta   90.00
_cell.angle_gamma   90.00
#
_symmetry.space_group_name_H-M   'P 1'
#
loop_
_entity.id
_entity.type
_entity.pdbx_description
1 polymer ?
#
loop_
_entity_poly.entity_id
_entity_poly.type
_entity_poly.pdbx_seq_one_letter_code
_entity_poly.pdbx_strand_id
1 'polypeptide(L)'
;GERGERGERGDGPHGTYGTYGAHGRENAGTGGGAAGGLAPRRARDAGASSPGAAPDAAPPEQGSIIMLVATDAPLSSRQLKRVALRAAVGLARTGSVYGHGSGDIALAFSTAYTVPHDAERVSLPALVADAALDPLFAAAADSVEQAIVDALWRATRVTGRDGHTRRALRDAAPELERWLRAARAGA
;
A
#
# COMPACT_ATOMS: atom_id res chain seq x y z
N GLY A 1 24.37 11.94 16.38
CA GLY A 1 24.37 13.22 15.65
C GLY A 1 23.40 13.08 14.51
N GLU A 2 22.26 13.75 14.64
CA GLU A 2 21.07 13.64 13.81
C GLU A 2 21.34 13.92 12.34
N ARG A 3 20.68 13.17 11.44
CA ARG A 3 20.52 13.57 10.04
C ARG A 3 19.04 13.58 9.74
N GLY A 4 18.47 14.78 9.80
CA GLY A 4 17.11 15.06 9.35
C GLY A 4 16.99 14.81 7.85
N GLU A 5 15.96 14.07 7.46
CA GLU A 5 15.58 13.88 6.08
C GLU A 5 14.81 15.11 5.59
N ARG A 6 15.20 15.60 4.41
CA ARG A 6 14.71 16.81 3.78
C ARG A 6 13.36 16.53 3.13
N GLY A 7 12.31 17.24 3.55
CA GLY A 7 11.08 17.42 2.78
C GLY A 7 11.31 18.47 1.69
N GLU A 8 11.14 18.11 0.43
CA GLU A 8 11.14 19.05 -0.69
C GLU A 8 9.86 19.90 -0.63
N ARG A 9 10.05 21.23 -0.62
CA ARG A 9 8.98 22.23 -0.68
C ARG A 9 8.69 22.54 -2.15
N GLY A 10 7.49 22.19 -2.62
CA GLY A 10 6.94 22.68 -3.89
C GLY A 10 6.01 23.87 -3.64
N ASP A 11 6.37 25.03 -4.17
CA ASP A 11 5.60 26.27 -4.09
C ASP A 11 4.57 26.31 -5.24
N GLY A 12 3.28 26.33 -4.91
CA GLY A 12 2.18 26.34 -5.87
C GLY A 12 0.89 26.88 -5.23
N PRO A 13 -0.01 27.52 -6.00
CA PRO A 13 -1.13 28.30 -5.47
C PRO A 13 -2.30 27.48 -4.89
N HIS A 14 -2.15 26.16 -4.78
CA HIS A 14 -3.11 25.27 -4.16
C HIS A 14 -2.47 24.65 -2.93
N GLY A 15 -3.02 24.95 -1.75
CA GLY A 15 -2.52 24.53 -0.45
C GLY A 15 -2.05 23.08 -0.44
N THR A 16 -0.80 22.89 -0.05
CA THR A 16 -0.13 21.60 0.09
C THR A 16 -0.82 20.83 1.22
N TYR A 17 -1.49 19.72 0.91
CA TYR A 17 -1.93 18.77 1.91
C TYR A 17 -0.83 17.72 2.06
N GLY A 18 -0.05 17.79 3.13
CA GLY A 18 0.99 16.80 3.41
C GLY A 18 0.35 15.47 3.80
N THR A 19 0.30 14.51 2.88
CA THR A 19 0.05 13.10 3.20
C THR A 19 1.35 12.46 3.67
N TYR A 20 1.47 12.22 4.97
CA TYR A 20 2.60 11.48 5.52
C TYR A 20 2.30 9.98 5.48
N GLY A 21 3.31 9.23 5.04
CA GLY A 21 3.21 7.87 4.50
C GLY A 21 2.57 6.81 5.39
N ALA A 22 2.06 5.77 4.74
CA ALA A 22 1.59 4.57 5.39
C ALA A 22 2.78 3.71 5.84
N HIS A 23 2.97 3.55 7.14
CA HIS A 23 3.89 2.54 7.66
C HIS A 23 3.17 1.20 7.80
N GLY A 24 3.14 0.43 6.71
CA GLY A 24 2.75 -0.98 6.75
C GLY A 24 3.95 -1.84 7.14
N ARG A 25 3.90 -2.52 8.29
CA ARG A 25 4.71 -3.73 8.48
C ARG A 25 3.95 -4.87 7.82
N GLU A 26 4.36 -5.23 6.61
CA GLU A 26 4.01 -6.52 6.05
C GLU A 26 4.71 -7.59 6.88
N ASN A 27 3.96 -8.40 7.63
CA ASN A 27 4.43 -9.74 7.93
C ASN A 27 4.31 -10.50 6.61
N ALA A 28 5.43 -10.59 5.87
CA ALA A 28 5.51 -11.33 4.61
C ALA A 28 5.27 -12.84 4.85
N GLY A 29 4.00 -13.19 5.01
CA GLY A 29 3.44 -14.51 4.82
C GLY A 29 3.04 -14.74 3.36
N THR A 30 3.67 -14.06 2.40
CA THR A 30 3.30 -14.20 0.99
C THR A 30 4.03 -15.38 0.37
N GLY A 31 3.40 -16.56 0.45
CA GLY A 31 3.55 -17.56 -0.59
C GLY A 31 2.99 -16.98 -1.88
N GLY A 32 3.86 -16.44 -2.73
CA GLY A 32 3.50 -15.93 -4.05
C GLY A 32 3.04 -17.07 -4.95
N GLY A 33 1.76 -17.39 -4.93
CA GLY A 33 1.08 -18.18 -5.95
C GLY A 33 0.39 -17.24 -6.93
N ALA A 34 0.85 -17.20 -8.18
CA ALA A 34 0.17 -16.49 -9.26
C ALA A 34 -1.23 -17.09 -9.45
N ALA A 35 -2.27 -16.40 -8.97
CA ALA A 35 -3.64 -16.77 -9.24
C ALA A 35 -4.00 -16.31 -10.66
N GLY A 36 -4.04 -17.27 -11.58
CA GLY A 36 -4.54 -17.10 -12.93
C GLY A 36 -6.03 -16.74 -12.93
N GLY A 37 -6.37 -15.64 -13.59
CA GLY A 37 -7.74 -15.22 -13.89
C GLY A 37 -7.96 -15.17 -15.40
N LEU A 38 -8.89 -16.00 -15.86
CA LEU A 38 -9.52 -16.15 -17.19
C LEU A 38 -9.14 -15.14 -18.29
N ALA A 39 -8.46 -15.64 -19.32
CA ALA A 39 -8.47 -15.06 -20.67
C ALA A 39 -9.45 -15.85 -21.56
N PRO A 40 -10.30 -15.20 -22.41
CA PRO A 40 -10.96 -15.90 -23.49
C PRO A 40 -9.98 -16.16 -24.64
N ARG A 41 -10.07 -17.39 -25.15
CA ARG A 41 -9.21 -18.08 -26.10
C ARG A 41 -8.99 -17.33 -27.43
N ARG A 42 -7.76 -17.36 -27.96
CA ARG A 42 -7.48 -17.73 -29.37
C ARG A 42 -6.20 -18.55 -29.49
N ALA A 43 -6.29 -19.56 -30.35
CA ALA A 43 -5.36 -20.66 -30.57
C ALA A 43 -4.00 -20.22 -31.11
N ARG A 44 -2.95 -20.96 -30.73
CA ARG A 44 -1.87 -21.41 -31.61
C ARG A 44 -1.11 -22.56 -30.96
N ASP A 45 -1.02 -23.65 -31.71
CA ASP A 45 -0.34 -24.89 -31.37
C ASP A 45 1.18 -24.68 -31.24
N ALA A 46 1.78 -25.29 -30.21
CA ALA A 46 3.11 -25.89 -30.27
C ALA A 46 3.28 -26.77 -29.02
N GLY A 47 3.51 -28.06 -29.25
CA GLY A 47 3.54 -29.08 -28.21
C GLY A 47 4.78 -29.03 -27.31
N ALA A 48 4.57 -29.40 -26.05
CA ALA A 48 5.46 -30.23 -25.25
C ALA A 48 4.68 -30.64 -23.99
N SER A 49 4.16 -31.86 -23.97
CA SER A 49 3.54 -32.47 -22.81
C SER A 49 4.60 -32.86 -21.78
N SER A 50 4.37 -32.50 -20.51
CA SER A 50 4.90 -33.23 -19.36
C SER A 50 3.73 -33.55 -18.44
N PRO A 51 3.51 -34.84 -18.08
CA PRO A 51 2.39 -35.23 -17.24
C PRO A 51 2.76 -35.12 -15.76
N GLY A 52 1.80 -34.70 -14.93
CA GLY A 52 1.74 -35.11 -13.52
C GLY A 52 2.37 -34.17 -12.50
N ALA A 53 1.62 -33.15 -12.11
CA ALA A 53 1.44 -32.78 -10.70
C ALA A 53 0.11 -32.05 -10.60
N ALA A 54 -0.88 -32.64 -9.94
CA ALA A 54 -2.03 -31.86 -9.49
C ALA A 54 -1.47 -30.73 -8.61
N PRO A 55 -1.91 -29.47 -8.76
CA PRO A 55 -1.49 -28.43 -7.85
C PRO A 55 -2.03 -28.82 -6.47
N ASP A 56 -1.14 -29.23 -5.57
CA ASP A 56 -1.43 -29.21 -4.13
C ASP A 56 -2.06 -27.85 -3.85
N ALA A 57 -3.28 -27.86 -3.33
CA ALA A 57 -4.02 -26.65 -3.03
C ALA A 57 -3.10 -25.74 -2.21
N ALA A 58 -2.73 -24.59 -2.79
CA ALA A 58 -1.85 -23.64 -2.13
C ALA A 58 -2.40 -23.41 -0.72
N PRO A 59 -1.55 -23.42 0.33
CA PRO A 59 -2.02 -23.19 1.68
C PRO A 59 -2.84 -21.89 1.72
N PRO A 60 -3.90 -21.84 2.53
CA PRO A 60 -4.78 -20.69 2.58
C PRO A 60 -3.96 -19.42 2.80
N GLU A 61 -4.36 -18.36 2.10
CA GLU A 61 -3.75 -17.04 2.18
C GLU A 61 -3.66 -16.61 3.65
N GLN A 62 -2.44 -16.30 4.10
CA GLN A 62 -2.15 -15.89 5.48
C GLN A 62 -1.31 -14.62 5.38
N GLY A 63 -2.01 -13.48 5.34
CA GLY A 63 -1.43 -12.15 5.20
C GLY A 63 -2.03 -11.17 6.21
N SER A 64 -1.39 -10.03 6.40
CA SER A 64 -2.01 -8.89 7.08
C SER A 64 -1.29 -7.62 6.72
N ILE A 65 -2.04 -6.53 6.65
CA ILE A 65 -1.50 -5.19 6.47
C ILE A 65 -2.31 -4.19 7.31
N ILE A 66 -1.59 -3.31 7.99
CA ILE A 66 -2.16 -2.15 8.66
C ILE A 66 -1.71 -0.91 7.90
N MET A 67 -2.68 -0.18 7.36
CA MET A 67 -2.47 1.06 6.62
C MET A 67 -2.81 2.24 7.53
N LEU A 68 -1.85 3.13 7.73
CA LEU A 68 -2.03 4.36 8.50
C LEU A 68 -1.97 5.56 7.55
N VAL A 69 -2.97 6.42 7.58
CA VAL A 69 -3.02 7.63 6.73
C VAL A 69 -3.08 8.87 7.61
N ALA A 70 -2.06 9.71 7.53
CA ALA A 70 -2.00 10.98 8.24
C ALA A 70 -2.21 12.14 7.26
N THR A 71 -2.98 13.14 7.67
CA THR A 71 -3.17 14.37 6.89
C THR A 71 -3.21 15.60 7.80
N ASP A 72 -2.71 16.72 7.30
CA ASP A 72 -2.83 18.04 7.92
C ASP A 72 -4.13 18.77 7.53
N ALA A 73 -4.99 18.16 6.71
CA ALA A 73 -6.28 18.73 6.35
C ALA A 73 -7.25 18.73 7.55
N PRO A 74 -7.99 19.83 7.82
CA PRO A 74 -9.00 19.86 8.88
C PRO A 74 -10.22 19.02 8.47
N LEU A 75 -10.28 17.79 8.98
CA LEU A 75 -11.30 16.81 8.65
C LEU A 75 -12.08 16.36 9.90
N SER A 76 -13.37 16.10 9.72
CA SER A 76 -14.19 15.39 10.71
C SER A 76 -13.92 13.88 10.71
N SER A 77 -14.35 13.18 11.76
CA SER A 77 -14.29 11.72 11.86
C SER A 77 -14.94 10.99 10.68
N ARG A 78 -16.08 11.51 10.19
CA ARG A 78 -16.78 10.97 9.01
C ARG A 78 -15.93 11.09 7.73
N GLN A 79 -15.26 12.22 7.56
CA GLN A 79 -14.39 12.45 6.39
C GLN A 79 -13.13 11.60 6.48
N LEU A 80 -12.52 11.49 7.67
CA LEU A 80 -11.39 10.59 7.92
C LEU A 80 -11.74 9.12 7.64
N LYS A 81 -12.94 8.66 8.01
CA LYS A 81 -13.41 7.31 7.63
C LYS A 81 -13.44 7.11 6.12
N ARG A 82 -13.88 8.12 5.35
CA ARG A 82 -13.87 8.07 3.88
C ARG A 82 -12.44 8.03 3.32
N VAL A 83 -11.51 8.78 3.92
CA VAL A 83 -10.08 8.74 3.55
C VAL A 83 -9.48 7.36 3.86
N ALA A 84 -9.75 6.79 5.04
CA ALA A 84 -9.28 5.45 5.39
C ALA A 84 -9.76 4.37 4.40
N LEU A 85 -11.01 4.47 3.92
CA LEU A 85 -11.55 3.58 2.89
C LEU A 85 -10.82 3.70 1.54
N ARG A 86 -10.08 4.78 1.28
CA ARG A 86 -9.31 4.96 0.03
C ARG A 86 -7.92 4.38 0.10
N ALA A 87 -7.38 4.14 1.30
CA ALA A 87 -6.20 3.30 1.47
C ALA A 87 -6.40 1.92 0.82
N ALA A 88 -7.64 1.42 0.87
CA ALA A 88 -7.99 0.15 0.27
C ALA A 88 -7.75 0.09 -1.26
N VAL A 89 -7.89 1.23 -1.95
CA VAL A 89 -7.64 1.33 -3.39
C VAL A 89 -6.14 1.20 -3.68
N GLY A 90 -5.29 1.82 -2.85
CA GLY A 90 -3.83 1.68 -2.97
C GLY A 90 -3.38 0.24 -2.83
N LEU A 91 -3.90 -0.48 -1.83
CA LEU A 91 -3.64 -1.91 -1.64
C LEU A 91 -4.14 -2.79 -2.80
N ALA A 92 -5.31 -2.47 -3.37
CA ALA A 92 -5.81 -3.20 -4.54
C ALA A 92 -4.93 -2.99 -5.77
N ARG A 93 -4.38 -1.78 -5.98
CA ARG A 93 -3.47 -1.47 -7.09
C ARG A 93 -2.15 -2.21 -7.01
N THR A 94 -1.72 -2.64 -5.83
CA THR A 94 -0.54 -3.50 -5.66
C THR A 94 -0.83 -5.00 -5.84
N GLY A 95 -2.06 -5.36 -6.23
CA GLY A 95 -2.45 -6.73 -6.57
C GLY A 95 -3.14 -7.52 -5.46
N SER A 96 -3.49 -6.88 -4.33
CA SER A 96 -4.27 -7.54 -3.29
C SER A 96 -5.75 -7.68 -3.67
N VAL A 97 -6.38 -8.74 -3.18
CA VAL A 97 -7.81 -9.06 -3.42
C VAL A 97 -8.64 -9.10 -2.13
N TYR A 98 -8.09 -8.67 -0.98
CA TYR A 98 -8.73 -8.79 0.34
C TYR A 98 -9.11 -10.25 0.67
N GLY A 99 -8.11 -11.12 0.64
CA GLY A 99 -8.30 -12.54 0.90
C GLY A 99 -8.90 -12.82 2.26
N HIS A 100 -9.66 -13.91 2.36
CA HIS A 100 -10.34 -14.29 3.61
C HIS A 100 -9.41 -14.43 4.81
N GLY A 101 -8.18 -14.91 4.59
CA GLY A 101 -7.18 -15.03 5.66
C GLY A 101 -6.29 -13.79 5.83
N SER A 102 -6.61 -12.68 5.16
CA SER A 102 -5.90 -11.41 5.34
C SER A 102 -6.51 -10.56 6.44
N GLY A 103 -5.67 -10.08 7.37
CA GLY A 103 -6.04 -9.05 8.34
C GLY A 103 -5.77 -7.65 7.81
N ASP A 104 -6.69 -7.09 7.02
CA ASP A 104 -6.52 -5.78 6.38
C ASP A 104 -7.24 -4.67 7.16
N ILE A 105 -6.47 -3.71 7.69
CA ILE A 105 -7.00 -2.61 8.51
C ILE A 105 -6.49 -1.27 7.98
N ALA A 106 -7.37 -0.28 7.86
CA ALA A 106 -7.01 1.09 7.55
C ALA A 106 -7.44 2.05 8.67
N LEU A 107 -6.54 2.93 9.08
CA LEU A 107 -6.80 4.01 10.02
C LEU A 107 -6.34 5.34 9.43
N ALA A 108 -7.18 6.37 9.53
CA ALA A 108 -6.82 7.72 9.13
C ALA A 108 -7.00 8.70 10.29
N PHE A 109 -6.07 9.65 10.43
CA PHE A 109 -6.16 10.73 11.41
C PHE A 109 -5.71 12.07 10.81
N SER A 110 -6.20 13.15 11.42
CA SER A 110 -5.80 14.51 11.07
C SER A 110 -4.92 15.11 12.16
N THR A 111 -3.90 15.87 11.76
CA THR A 111 -3.06 16.68 12.65
C THR A 111 -3.47 18.16 12.68
N ALA A 112 -4.54 18.54 11.98
CA ALA A 112 -5.00 19.92 11.85
C ALA A 112 -5.49 20.54 13.16
N TYR A 113 -5.98 19.71 14.09
CA TYR A 113 -6.44 20.11 15.41
C TYR A 113 -6.33 18.95 16.38
N THR A 114 -6.25 19.26 17.68
CA THR A 114 -6.23 18.27 18.76
C THR A 114 -7.48 18.40 19.60
N VAL A 115 -7.91 17.28 20.19
CA VAL A 115 -9.07 17.23 21.09
C VAL A 115 -8.56 17.09 22.53
N PRO A 116 -8.77 18.08 23.41
CA PRO A 116 -8.37 17.96 24.81
C PRO A 116 -9.14 16.83 25.51
N HIS A 117 -8.47 16.09 26.41
CA HIS A 117 -9.04 14.91 27.06
C HIS A 117 -10.27 15.23 27.92
N ASP A 118 -10.19 16.30 28.73
CA ASP A 118 -11.21 16.66 29.71
C ASP A 118 -12.20 17.74 29.21
N ALA A 119 -12.29 17.95 27.89
CA ALA A 119 -13.14 18.98 27.33
C ALA A 119 -14.63 18.57 27.34
N GLU A 120 -15.48 19.37 27.99
CA GLU A 120 -16.95 19.22 27.90
C GLU A 120 -17.47 19.53 26.49
N ARG A 121 -16.82 20.49 25.79
CA ARG A 121 -17.12 20.86 24.41
C ARG A 121 -15.83 21.07 23.62
N VAL A 122 -15.83 20.62 22.37
CA VAL A 122 -14.71 20.79 21.44
C VAL A 122 -15.11 21.77 20.35
N SER A 123 -14.32 22.81 20.14
CA SER A 123 -14.47 23.71 18.99
C SER A 123 -13.63 23.19 17.83
N LEU A 124 -14.26 22.93 16.69
CA LEU A 124 -13.57 22.47 15.49
C LEU A 124 -13.19 23.66 14.60
N PRO A 125 -12.06 23.60 13.89
CA PRO A 125 -11.73 24.59 12.86
C PRO A 125 -12.71 24.48 11.67
N ALA A 126 -12.60 25.43 10.74
CA ALA A 126 -13.28 25.31 9.45
C ALA A 126 -12.79 24.03 8.73
N LEU A 127 -13.72 23.09 8.54
CA LEU A 127 -13.43 21.81 7.91
C LEU A 127 -13.42 21.93 6.38
N VAL A 128 -12.65 21.05 5.72
CA VAL A 128 -12.68 20.92 4.26
C VAL A 128 -14.08 20.52 3.81
N ALA A 129 -14.61 21.19 2.79
CA ALA A 129 -15.91 20.85 2.22
C ALA A 129 -15.87 19.47 1.55
N ASP A 130 -16.95 18.70 1.66
CA ASP A 130 -17.02 17.34 1.11
C ASP A 130 -16.73 17.26 -0.40
N ALA A 131 -17.11 18.29 -1.16
CA ALA A 131 -16.85 18.40 -2.59
C ALA A 131 -15.36 18.59 -2.94
N ALA A 132 -14.53 18.96 -1.96
CA ALA A 132 -13.09 19.18 -2.13
C ALA A 132 -12.25 17.99 -1.62
N LEU A 133 -12.86 16.85 -1.27
CA LEU A 133 -12.15 15.70 -0.72
C LEU A 133 -11.52 14.78 -1.77
N ASP A 134 -11.92 14.87 -3.03
CA ASP A 134 -11.43 13.97 -4.08
C ASP A 134 -9.90 13.96 -4.23
N PRO A 135 -9.19 15.11 -4.16
CA PRO A 135 -7.73 15.11 -4.12
C PRO A 135 -7.14 14.34 -2.93
N LEU A 136 -7.76 14.41 -1.74
CA LEU A 136 -7.31 13.66 -0.56
C LEU A 136 -7.56 12.16 -0.72
N PHE A 137 -8.61 11.76 -1.44
CA PHE A 137 -8.87 10.36 -1.75
C PHE A 137 -7.84 9.77 -2.71
N ALA A 138 -7.50 10.52 -3.76
CA ALA A 138 -6.43 10.13 -4.69
C ALA A 138 -5.09 10.05 -3.95
N ALA A 139 -4.74 11.09 -3.19
CA ALA A 139 -3.49 11.14 -2.44
C ALA A 139 -3.37 9.99 -1.42
N ALA A 140 -4.46 9.62 -0.75
CA ALA A 140 -4.46 8.48 0.17
C ALA A 140 -4.21 7.13 -0.56
N ALA A 141 -4.83 6.93 -1.71
CA ALA A 141 -4.62 5.72 -2.51
C ALA A 141 -3.18 5.64 -3.04
N ASP A 142 -2.69 6.73 -3.62
CA ASP A 142 -1.34 6.82 -4.19
C ASP A 142 -0.27 6.67 -3.09
N SER A 143 -0.49 7.27 -1.92
CA SER A 143 0.44 7.16 -0.78
C SER A 143 0.53 5.73 -0.25
N VAL A 144 -0.58 4.99 -0.18
CA VAL A 144 -0.57 3.59 0.27
C VAL A 144 0.10 2.69 -0.76
N GLU A 145 -0.20 2.88 -2.05
CA GLU A 145 0.45 2.14 -3.13
C GLU A 145 1.97 2.33 -3.10
N GLN A 146 2.43 3.59 -3.03
CA GLN A 146 3.85 3.89 -2.95
C GLN A 146 4.50 3.35 -1.68
N ALA A 147 3.82 3.40 -0.54
CA ALA A 147 4.35 2.88 0.70
C ALA A 147 4.57 1.36 0.69
N ILE A 148 3.64 0.60 0.09
CA ILE A 148 3.78 -0.85 -0.11
C ILE A 148 4.99 -1.15 -1.00
N VAL A 149 5.08 -0.46 -2.15
CA VAL A 149 6.21 -0.63 -3.07
C VAL A 149 7.54 -0.27 -2.40
N ASP A 150 7.61 0.83 -1.65
CA ASP A 150 8.81 1.25 -0.93
C ASP A 150 9.21 0.24 0.16
N ALA A 151 8.24 -0.29 0.91
CA ALA A 151 8.48 -1.32 1.92
C ALA A 151 9.12 -2.58 1.30
N LEU A 152 8.58 -3.08 0.18
CA LEU A 152 9.12 -4.22 -0.55
C LEU A 152 10.51 -3.93 -1.14
N TRP A 153 10.71 -2.72 -1.64
CA TRP A 153 11.97 -2.30 -2.26
C TRP A 153 13.10 -2.18 -1.25
N ARG A 154 12.80 -1.67 -0.05
CA ARG A 154 13.76 -1.49 1.06
C ARG A 154 13.91 -2.74 1.93
N ALA A 155 13.01 -3.71 1.82
CA ALA A 155 13.08 -4.95 2.57
C ALA A 155 14.44 -5.62 2.39
N THR A 156 14.99 -6.12 3.50
CA THR A 156 16.20 -6.92 3.52
C THR A 156 15.86 -8.37 3.82
N ARG A 157 16.77 -9.29 3.49
CA ARG A 157 16.59 -10.69 3.84
C ARG A 157 16.52 -10.86 5.36
N VAL A 158 15.55 -11.63 5.84
CA VAL A 158 15.40 -11.97 7.25
C VAL A 158 15.28 -13.49 7.38
N THR A 159 16.03 -14.06 8.33
CA THR A 159 15.82 -15.44 8.79
C THR A 159 15.18 -15.37 10.17
N GLY A 160 13.97 -15.93 10.28
CA GLY A 160 13.17 -15.93 11.50
C GLY A 160 13.26 -17.25 12.26
N ARG A 161 12.23 -17.51 13.07
CA ARG A 161 12.07 -18.74 13.86
C ARG A 161 12.07 -19.97 12.94
N ASP A 162 12.55 -21.10 13.46
CA ASP A 162 12.54 -22.40 12.78
C ASP A 162 13.31 -22.40 11.44
N GLY A 163 14.27 -21.47 11.29
CA GLY A 163 15.07 -21.34 10.07
C GLY A 163 14.32 -20.76 8.87
N HIS A 164 13.08 -20.33 9.04
CA HIS A 164 12.28 -19.76 7.96
C HIS A 164 12.91 -18.46 7.45
N THR A 165 13.31 -18.45 6.18
CA THR A 165 13.94 -17.29 5.55
C THR A 165 12.98 -16.61 4.58
N ARG A 166 12.92 -15.28 4.63
CA ARG A 166 12.26 -14.42 3.65
C ARG A 166 13.31 -13.61 2.91
N ARG A 167 13.29 -13.72 1.59
CA ARG A 167 14.23 -13.00 0.71
C ARG A 167 13.70 -11.60 0.46
N ALA A 168 14.62 -10.65 0.31
CA ALA A 168 14.28 -9.34 -0.22
C ALA A 168 13.77 -9.46 -1.67
N LEU A 169 12.89 -8.55 -2.10
CA LEU A 169 12.40 -8.52 -3.48
C LEU A 169 13.56 -8.43 -4.48
N ARG A 170 14.58 -7.61 -4.17
CA ARG A 170 15.76 -7.40 -5.02
C ARG A 170 16.62 -8.66 -5.16
N ASP A 171 16.68 -9.49 -4.13
CA ASP A 171 17.31 -10.81 -4.22
C ASP A 171 16.46 -11.73 -5.12
N ALA A 172 15.15 -11.72 -4.90
CA ALA A 172 14.21 -12.63 -5.55
C ALA A 172 14.06 -12.37 -7.06
N ALA A 173 14.15 -11.12 -7.48
CA ALA A 173 14.01 -10.67 -8.86
C ALA A 173 15.16 -9.74 -9.27
N PRO A 174 16.39 -10.25 -9.47
CA PRO A 174 17.55 -9.42 -9.81
C PRO A 174 17.43 -8.71 -11.17
N GLU A 175 16.58 -9.24 -12.06
CA GLU A 175 16.27 -8.64 -13.37
C GLU A 175 15.40 -7.37 -13.26
N LEU A 176 14.70 -7.17 -12.12
CA LEU A 176 13.69 -6.14 -11.97
C LEU A 176 14.26 -4.74 -12.22
N GLU A 177 15.46 -4.45 -11.73
CA GLU A 177 16.12 -3.16 -11.96
C GLU A 177 16.43 -2.90 -13.43
N ARG A 178 16.69 -3.95 -14.23
CA ARG A 178 16.90 -3.82 -15.67
C ARG A 178 15.58 -3.54 -16.38
N TRP A 179 14.52 -4.26 -16.04
CA TRP A 179 13.19 -4.07 -16.62
C TRP A 179 12.63 -2.67 -16.33
N LEU A 180 12.76 -2.19 -15.10
CA LEU A 180 12.31 -0.83 -14.74
C LEU A 180 13.07 0.26 -15.50
N ARG A 181 14.38 0.08 -15.74
CA ARG A 181 15.18 1.01 -16.54
C ARG A 181 14.77 1.00 -18.01
N ALA A 182 14.56 -0.18 -18.58
CA ALA A 182 14.10 -0.32 -19.96
C ALA A 182 12.72 0.31 -20.18
N ALA A 183 11.78 0.09 -19.24
CA ALA A 183 10.45 0.68 -19.29
C ALA A 183 10.48 2.22 -19.23
N ARG A 184 11.39 2.81 -18.45
CA ARG A 184 11.58 4.27 -18.38
C ARG A 184 12.22 4.87 -19.63
N ALA A 185 13.07 4.12 -20.33
CA ALA A 185 13.74 4.60 -21.54
C ALA A 185 12.85 4.56 -22.79
N GLY A 186 11.73 3.82 -22.73
CA GLY A 186 10.75 3.72 -23.82
C GLY A 186 9.51 4.61 -23.66
N ALA A 187 9.45 5.44 -22.61
CA ALA A 187 8.38 6.41 -22.34
C ALA A 187 8.89 7.83 -22.57
#